data_AF-A0A385YU36-F1
#
_entry.id   AF-A0A385YU36-F1
#
_cell.length_a   1.000
_cell.length_b   1.000
_cell.length_c   1.000
_cell.angle_alpha   90.00
_cell.angle_beta   90.00
_cell.angle_gamma   90.00
#
_symmetry.space_group_name_H-M   'P 1'
#
loop_
_entity.id
_entity.type
_entity.pdbx_description
1 polymer ?
#
loop_
_entity_poly.entity_id
_entity_poly.type
_entity_poly.pdbx_seq_one_letter_code
_entity_poly.pdbx_strand_id
1 'polypeptide(L)'
;MKKGMWMLIASLISLSMMTGCSDSKEEAQEPSEPKAGEPTSFTTVNDVEGVTMEVKKDSISATGVTIVFENTTDEEYTYGEDYWLEKKVNDKWTQLPILVEGNWGFNAIGYQLDPHDKKEWKISWNDFYGEMEPGDYRMVKSILLTFEAGGYDKSYLAAEFTIE
;
A
#
# COMPACT_ATOMS: atom_id res chain seq x y z
N MET A 1 -44.89 45.41 -48.54
CA MET A 1 -45.25 44.17 -49.29
C MET A 1 -44.80 42.99 -48.43
N LYS A 2 -45.73 42.41 -47.65
CA LYS A 2 -46.31 41.07 -47.85
C LYS A 2 -45.33 39.90 -47.64
N LYS A 3 -45.60 39.15 -46.56
CA LYS A 3 -45.50 37.67 -46.39
C LYS A 3 -44.05 37.14 -46.32
N GLY A 4 -43.58 36.42 -45.30
CA GLY A 4 -44.21 35.41 -44.44
C GLY A 4 -43.62 34.06 -44.81
N MET A 5 -42.93 33.36 -43.90
CA MET A 5 -42.87 31.89 -43.86
C MET A 5 -42.21 31.42 -42.57
N TRP A 6 -42.97 30.66 -41.81
CA TRP A 6 -42.55 29.87 -40.65
C TRP A 6 -42.08 28.51 -41.19
N MET A 7 -40.90 28.02 -40.79
CA MET A 7 -40.60 26.59 -40.90
C MET A 7 -39.78 26.15 -39.69
N LEU A 8 -40.46 25.37 -38.85
CA LEU A 8 -39.94 24.57 -37.74
C LEU A 8 -38.97 23.52 -38.29
N ILE A 9 -37.76 23.45 -37.73
CA ILE A 9 -36.90 22.26 -37.85
C ILE A 9 -36.74 21.69 -36.45
N ALA A 10 -37.62 20.72 -36.16
CA ALA A 10 -37.51 19.83 -35.02
C ALA A 10 -36.23 18.99 -35.18
N SER A 11 -35.17 19.38 -34.48
CA SER A 11 -33.95 18.59 -34.39
C SER A 11 -34.10 17.65 -33.21
N LEU A 12 -34.60 16.44 -33.49
CA LEU A 12 -34.57 15.28 -32.61
C LEU A 12 -33.12 14.99 -32.22
N ILE A 13 -32.68 15.50 -31.08
CA ILE A 13 -31.47 15.03 -30.42
C ILE A 13 -31.85 13.68 -29.81
N SER A 14 -31.52 12.61 -30.52
CA SER A 14 -31.52 11.25 -30.05
C SER A 14 -30.62 11.16 -28.81
N LEU A 15 -31.25 11.24 -27.64
CA LEU A 15 -30.64 10.94 -26.34
C LEU A 15 -30.35 9.44 -26.32
N SER A 16 -29.17 9.07 -26.82
CA SER A 16 -28.61 7.74 -26.64
C SER A 16 -28.30 7.57 -25.16
N MET A 17 -29.17 6.82 -24.47
CA MET A 17 -28.89 6.30 -23.15
C MET A 17 -27.72 5.35 -23.29
N MET A 18 -26.51 5.82 -22.99
CA MET A 18 -25.40 4.95 -22.66
C MET A 18 -25.78 4.27 -21.33
N THR A 19 -26.42 3.11 -21.43
CA THR A 19 -26.39 2.11 -20.38
C THR A 19 -24.94 1.66 -20.22
N GLY A 20 -24.19 2.41 -19.41
CA GLY A 20 -22.94 1.93 -18.86
C GLY A 20 -23.27 0.82 -17.87
N CYS A 21 -23.04 -0.44 -18.26
CA CYS A 21 -22.89 -1.51 -17.29
C CYS A 21 -21.65 -1.17 -16.45
N SER A 22 -21.88 -0.62 -15.27
CA SER A 22 -20.90 -0.57 -14.20
C SER A 22 -20.77 -1.99 -13.66
N ASP A 23 -19.88 -2.79 -14.23
CA ASP A 23 -19.25 -3.86 -13.45
C ASP A 23 -18.44 -3.14 -12.36
N SER A 24 -19.02 -3.10 -11.16
CA SER A 24 -18.36 -2.66 -9.95
C SER A 24 -17.18 -3.60 -9.71
N LYS A 25 -16.01 -3.23 -10.24
CA LYS A 25 -14.74 -3.70 -9.73
C LYS A 25 -14.74 -3.38 -8.24
N GLU A 26 -14.64 -4.41 -7.42
CA GLU A 26 -14.35 -4.30 -6.01
C GLU A 26 -13.01 -3.56 -5.89
N GLU A 27 -13.07 -2.25 -5.64
CA GLU A 27 -11.88 -1.47 -5.29
C GLU A 27 -11.32 -2.09 -4.00
N ALA A 28 -10.11 -2.64 -4.08
CA ALA A 28 -9.37 -3.04 -2.89
C ALA A 28 -9.33 -1.82 -1.96
N GLN A 29 -9.97 -1.91 -0.80
CA GLN A 29 -9.94 -0.85 0.19
C GLN A 29 -8.48 -0.62 0.59
N GLU A 30 -7.93 0.51 0.16
CA GLU A 30 -6.64 0.97 0.68
C GLU A 30 -6.74 1.08 2.21
N PRO A 31 -5.71 0.65 2.96
CA PRO A 31 -5.67 0.82 4.39
C PRO A 31 -5.91 2.29 4.75
N SER A 32 -6.89 2.55 5.61
CA SER A 32 -7.11 3.89 6.16
C SER A 32 -5.86 4.39 6.89
N GLU A 33 -5.69 5.71 6.97
CA GLU A 33 -4.60 6.33 7.74
C GLU A 33 -4.43 5.69 9.13
N PRO A 34 -3.19 5.41 9.56
CA PRO A 34 -2.95 4.73 10.83
C PRO A 34 -3.45 5.58 12.01
N LYS A 35 -4.44 5.03 12.74
CA LYS A 35 -5.02 5.65 13.94
C LYS A 35 -4.57 4.90 15.19
N ALA A 36 -4.16 5.66 16.20
CA ALA A 36 -3.69 5.10 17.46
C ALA A 36 -4.73 4.18 18.10
N GLY A 37 -4.32 2.95 18.44
CA GLY A 37 -5.16 2.03 19.22
C GLY A 37 -6.18 1.23 18.41
N GLU A 38 -6.29 1.46 17.10
CA GLU A 38 -7.15 0.67 16.23
C GLU A 38 -6.49 -0.69 15.90
N PRO A 39 -7.27 -1.79 15.85
CA PRO A 39 -6.78 -3.06 15.33
C PRO A 39 -6.24 -2.91 13.91
N THR A 40 -5.23 -3.70 13.58
CA THR A 40 -4.70 -3.76 12.21
C THR A 40 -5.78 -4.05 11.17
N SER A 41 -5.75 -3.32 10.04
CA SER A 41 -6.49 -3.69 8.83
C SER A 41 -5.79 -4.77 8.01
N PHE A 42 -4.53 -5.09 8.32
CA PHE A 42 -3.73 -6.11 7.64
C PHE A 42 -3.99 -7.49 8.25
N THR A 43 -5.13 -8.09 7.87
CA THR A 43 -5.55 -9.42 8.35
C THR A 43 -4.86 -10.57 7.61
N THR A 44 -4.44 -10.33 6.37
CA THR A 44 -3.68 -11.28 5.55
C THR A 44 -2.35 -10.65 5.19
N VAL A 45 -1.26 -11.30 5.60
CA VAL A 45 0.12 -10.91 5.31
C VAL A 45 0.95 -12.16 5.05
N ASN A 46 2.03 -12.04 4.27
CA ASN A 46 2.94 -13.14 3.95
C ASN A 46 2.24 -14.33 3.27
N ASP A 47 1.26 -14.05 2.40
CA ASP A 47 0.50 -15.06 1.64
C ASP A 47 1.07 -15.32 0.23
N VAL A 48 2.10 -14.58 -0.16
CA VAL A 48 2.81 -14.75 -1.43
C VAL A 48 3.90 -15.82 -1.26
N GLU A 49 3.66 -17.01 -1.80
CA GLU A 49 4.65 -18.10 -1.77
C GLU A 49 5.93 -17.70 -2.52
N GLY A 50 7.08 -17.91 -1.89
CA GLY A 50 8.39 -17.58 -2.47
C GLY A 50 8.78 -16.10 -2.40
N VAL A 51 7.96 -15.23 -1.81
CA VAL A 51 8.34 -13.83 -1.54
C VAL A 51 8.27 -13.56 -0.04
N THR A 52 9.39 -13.13 0.53
CA THR A 52 9.51 -12.93 1.99
C THR A 52 10.07 -11.55 2.32
N MET A 53 9.79 -11.11 3.55
CA MET A 53 10.35 -9.91 4.16
C MET A 53 10.77 -10.24 5.58
N GLU A 54 12.05 -10.05 5.89
CA GLU A 54 12.61 -10.28 7.22
C GLU A 54 13.37 -9.06 7.71
N VAL A 55 13.54 -8.92 9.04
CA VAL A 55 14.44 -7.92 9.60
C VAL A 55 15.87 -8.44 9.69
N LYS A 56 16.84 -7.58 9.35
CA LYS A 56 18.25 -7.86 9.64
C LYS A 56 18.50 -7.61 11.13
N LYS A 57 18.67 -8.68 11.91
CA LYS A 57 18.64 -8.64 13.39
C LYS A 57 19.61 -7.64 14.03
N ASP A 58 20.80 -7.47 13.46
CA ASP A 58 21.84 -6.56 13.95
C ASP A 58 21.58 -5.08 13.62
N SER A 59 20.52 -4.79 12.85
CA SER A 59 20.15 -3.43 12.45
C SER A 59 18.98 -2.83 13.24
N ILE A 60 18.35 -3.62 14.13
CA ILE A 60 17.20 -3.19 14.92
C ILE A 60 17.65 -2.11 15.91
N SER A 61 16.93 -0.99 15.94
CA SER A 61 17.15 0.12 16.86
C SER A 61 15.81 0.80 17.21
N ALA A 62 15.84 1.75 18.16
CA ALA A 62 14.66 2.55 18.52
C ALA A 62 14.13 3.42 17.36
N THR A 63 14.95 3.72 16.33
CA THR A 63 14.63 4.69 15.28
C THR A 63 14.58 4.11 13.87
N GLY A 64 14.96 2.83 13.71
CA GLY A 64 15.03 2.22 12.40
C GLY A 64 15.39 0.75 12.41
N VAL A 65 15.23 0.12 11.24
CA VAL A 65 15.63 -1.25 10.95
C VAL A 65 16.05 -1.35 9.49
N THR A 66 16.85 -2.35 9.16
CA THR A 66 17.04 -2.80 7.78
C THR A 66 16.17 -4.02 7.56
N ILE A 67 15.27 -3.94 6.58
CA ILE A 67 14.51 -5.09 6.10
C ILE A 67 15.23 -5.75 4.93
N VAL A 68 14.97 -7.02 4.74
CA VAL A 68 15.52 -7.85 3.68
C VAL A 68 14.36 -8.50 2.95
N PHE A 69 14.17 -8.11 1.70
CA PHE A 69 13.24 -8.77 0.80
C PHE A 69 13.95 -9.89 0.06
N GLU A 70 13.29 -11.02 -0.13
CA GLU A 70 13.79 -12.13 -0.92
C GLU A 70 12.66 -12.66 -1.81
N ASN A 71 12.94 -12.77 -3.10
CA ASN A 71 12.06 -13.35 -4.10
C ASN A 71 12.72 -14.59 -4.67
N THR A 72 12.13 -15.76 -4.48
CA THR A 72 12.61 -17.04 -5.00
C THR A 72 11.78 -17.55 -6.18
N THR A 73 10.91 -16.69 -6.74
CA THR A 73 10.02 -17.01 -7.85
C THR A 73 10.63 -16.56 -9.18
N ASP A 74 10.01 -16.96 -10.28
CA ASP A 74 10.33 -16.48 -11.64
C ASP A 74 9.62 -15.15 -11.97
N GLU A 75 8.80 -14.63 -11.06
CA GLU A 75 8.01 -13.42 -11.25
C GLU A 75 8.71 -12.17 -10.70
N GLU A 76 8.37 -11.01 -11.24
CA GLU A 76 8.89 -9.72 -10.79
C GLU A 76 7.89 -9.01 -9.88
N TYR A 77 8.39 -8.48 -8.77
CA TYR A 77 7.60 -7.69 -7.84
C TYR A 77 8.09 -6.25 -7.74
N THR A 78 7.22 -5.36 -7.27
CA THR A 78 7.57 -3.97 -6.95
C THR A 78 7.10 -3.62 -5.55
N TYR A 79 7.93 -2.90 -4.78
CA TYR A 79 7.58 -2.36 -3.47
C TYR A 79 7.83 -0.85 -3.40
N GLY A 80 7.11 -0.15 -2.53
CA GLY A 80 7.20 1.31 -2.37
C GLY A 80 8.02 1.77 -1.16
N GLU A 81 8.10 3.09 -0.97
CA GLU A 81 8.66 3.69 0.26
C GLU A 81 7.69 3.61 1.44
N ASP A 82 6.38 3.47 1.19
CA ASP A 82 5.34 3.36 2.20
C ASP A 82 5.53 2.14 3.11
N TYR A 83 5.25 2.33 4.39
CA TYR A 83 5.25 1.26 5.38
C TYR A 83 4.29 1.61 6.52
N TRP A 84 3.90 0.59 7.27
CA TRP A 84 3.14 0.73 8.51
C TRP A 84 3.90 0.04 9.64
N LEU A 85 3.98 0.72 10.78
CA LEU A 85 4.49 0.12 12.02
C LEU A 85 3.34 -0.24 12.93
N GLU A 86 3.42 -1.44 13.51
CA GLU A 86 2.41 -1.95 14.43
C GLU A 86 3.09 -2.50 15.68
N LYS A 87 2.44 -2.30 16.84
CA LYS A 87 2.88 -2.83 18.12
C LYS A 87 1.99 -3.99 18.53
N LYS A 88 2.57 -5.01 19.16
CA LYS A 88 1.81 -6.10 19.78
C LYS A 88 1.28 -5.65 21.14
N VAL A 89 -0.05 -5.62 21.29
CA VAL A 89 -0.75 -5.27 22.53
C VAL A 89 -1.80 -6.34 22.80
N ASN A 90 -1.72 -7.02 23.95
CA ASN A 90 -2.63 -8.12 24.32
C ASN A 90 -2.75 -9.20 23.22
N ASP A 91 -1.60 -9.64 22.69
CA ASP A 91 -1.49 -10.63 21.59
C ASP A 91 -2.14 -10.21 20.27
N LYS A 92 -2.44 -8.92 20.09
CA LYS A 92 -3.00 -8.36 18.86
C LYS A 92 -2.11 -7.26 18.30
N TRP A 93 -2.06 -7.17 16.97
CA TRP A 93 -1.36 -6.10 16.29
C TRP A 93 -2.22 -4.84 16.22
N THR A 94 -1.64 -3.72 16.63
CA THR A 94 -2.28 -2.39 16.67
C THR A 94 -1.40 -1.40 15.92
N GLN A 95 -1.99 -0.63 15.02
CA GLN A 95 -1.25 0.37 14.24
C GLN A 95 -0.74 1.50 15.15
N LEU A 96 0.52 1.89 14.94
CA LEU A 96 1.07 3.08 15.56
C LEU A 96 0.60 4.32 14.80
N PRO A 97 0.20 5.39 15.50
CA PRO A 97 -0.14 6.64 14.85
C PRO A 97 1.12 7.31 14.30
N ILE A 98 0.96 8.04 13.19
CA ILE A 98 1.99 8.97 12.71
C ILE A 98 1.91 10.24 13.56
N LEU A 99 3.06 10.70 14.04
CA LEU A 99 3.20 11.83 14.97
C LEU A 99 3.41 13.18 14.26
N VAL A 100 3.59 13.17 12.94
CA VAL A 100 3.81 14.39 12.14
C VAL A 100 2.50 15.14 11.95
N GLU A 101 2.49 16.42 12.32
CA GLU A 101 1.38 17.31 12.06
C GLU A 101 1.40 17.86 10.62
N GLY A 102 0.22 18.11 10.05
CA GLY A 102 0.06 18.70 8.73
C GLY A 102 0.14 17.68 7.60
N ASN A 103 0.60 18.14 6.43
CA ASN A 103 0.67 17.30 5.23
C ASN A 103 1.95 16.49 5.24
N TRP A 104 1.82 15.17 5.40
CA TRP A 104 2.90 14.21 5.26
C TRP A 104 2.52 13.16 4.21
N GLY A 105 3.53 12.43 3.73
CA GLY A 105 3.35 11.35 2.78
C GLY A 105 4.68 10.71 2.41
N PHE A 106 4.61 9.55 1.78
CA PHE A 106 5.76 8.88 1.19
C PHE A 106 5.92 9.27 -0.28
N ASN A 107 7.15 9.21 -0.80
CA ASN A 107 7.31 9.33 -2.25
C ASN A 107 6.73 8.08 -2.92
N ALA A 108 5.98 8.28 -4.00
CA ALA A 108 5.44 7.19 -4.81
C ALA A 108 6.52 6.66 -5.77
N ILE A 109 7.59 6.07 -5.20
CA ILE A 109 8.68 5.44 -5.94
C ILE A 109 8.52 3.93 -5.85
N GLY A 110 8.50 3.26 -7.01
CA GLY A 110 8.50 1.80 -7.11
C GLY A 110 9.92 1.26 -7.24
N TYR A 111 10.27 0.33 -6.38
CA TYR A 111 11.53 -0.41 -6.42
C TYR A 111 11.24 -1.84 -6.86
N GLN A 112 11.95 -2.27 -7.90
CA GLN A 112 11.86 -3.61 -8.45
C GLN A 112 12.51 -4.63 -7.52
N LEU A 113 11.89 -5.78 -7.34
CA LEU A 113 12.43 -6.98 -6.72
C LEU A 113 12.40 -8.08 -7.78
N ASP A 114 13.54 -8.24 -8.44
CA ASP A 114 13.70 -9.12 -9.58
C ASP A 114 13.51 -10.60 -9.20
N PRO A 115 13.22 -11.49 -10.17
CA PRO A 115 13.23 -12.93 -9.95
C PRO A 115 14.55 -13.41 -9.33
N HIS A 116 14.45 -14.30 -8.34
CA HIS A 116 15.60 -14.89 -7.63
C HIS A 116 16.55 -13.87 -6.98
N ASP A 117 16.06 -12.68 -6.63
CA ASP A 117 16.86 -11.60 -6.05
C ASP A 117 16.57 -11.36 -4.56
N LYS A 118 17.52 -10.67 -3.91
CA LYS A 118 17.47 -10.28 -2.51
C LYS A 118 17.89 -8.83 -2.35
N LYS A 119 17.02 -8.00 -1.77
CA LYS A 119 17.28 -6.56 -1.56
C LYS A 119 17.18 -6.16 -0.10
N GLU A 120 18.19 -5.42 0.36
CA GLU A 120 18.14 -4.76 1.67
C GLU A 120 17.52 -3.36 1.51
N TRP A 121 16.69 -2.98 2.48
CA TRP A 121 16.08 -1.65 2.52
C TRP A 121 16.18 -1.08 3.93
N LYS A 122 16.95 0.00 4.08
CA LYS A 122 17.14 0.67 5.37
C LYS A 122 16.02 1.67 5.61
N ILE A 123 15.35 1.54 6.74
CA ILE A 123 14.23 2.40 7.13
C ILE A 123 14.61 3.17 8.39
N SER A 124 14.35 4.47 8.35
CA SER A 124 14.34 5.36 9.50
C SER A 124 12.91 5.86 9.66
N TRP A 125 12.31 5.61 10.82
CA TRP A 125 10.95 6.04 11.14
C TRP A 125 10.91 7.22 12.10
N ASN A 126 12.06 7.68 12.58
CA ASN A 126 12.15 8.77 13.57
C ASN A 126 11.33 10.01 13.17
N ASP A 127 11.33 10.37 11.89
CA ASP A 127 10.60 11.55 11.41
C ASP A 127 9.08 11.37 11.47
N PHE A 128 8.57 10.13 11.40
CA PHE A 128 7.14 9.83 11.39
C PHE A 128 6.60 9.33 12.74
N TYR A 129 7.39 8.56 13.46
CA TYR A 129 6.99 7.80 14.66
C TYR A 129 7.82 8.15 15.91
N GLY A 130 8.91 8.92 15.76
CA GLY A 130 9.86 9.17 16.83
C GLY A 130 10.68 7.93 17.23
N GLU A 131 11.26 7.99 18.43
CA GLU A 131 11.95 6.85 19.03
C GLU A 131 10.92 5.87 19.64
N MET A 132 11.11 4.58 19.36
CA MET A 132 10.24 3.52 19.85
C MET A 132 10.79 2.92 21.14
N GLU A 133 9.92 2.81 22.14
CA GLU A 133 10.21 2.10 23.39
C GLU A 133 10.39 0.60 23.16
N PRO A 134 11.04 -0.12 24.10
CA PRO A 134 11.13 -1.58 24.06
C PRO A 134 9.76 -2.27 23.88
N GLY A 135 9.78 -3.40 23.17
CA GLY A 135 8.59 -4.21 22.91
C GLY A 135 8.61 -4.94 21.57
N ASP A 136 7.51 -5.63 21.30
CA ASP A 136 7.32 -6.41 20.06
C ASP A 136 6.57 -5.60 19.02
N TYR A 137 7.13 -5.59 17.82
CA TYR A 137 6.67 -4.80 16.69
C TYR A 137 6.62 -5.65 15.43
N ARG A 138 5.85 -5.18 14.45
CA ARG A 138 5.99 -5.62 13.07
C ARG A 138 5.94 -4.44 12.13
N MET A 139 6.66 -4.56 11.04
CA MET A 139 6.54 -3.66 9.91
C MET A 139 5.74 -4.35 8.82
N VAL A 140 4.77 -3.64 8.25
CA VAL A 140 4.00 -4.08 7.09
C VAL A 140 4.39 -3.23 5.88
N LYS A 141 4.56 -3.88 4.73
CA LYS A 141 4.78 -3.22 3.43
C LYS A 141 3.93 -3.87 2.35
N SER A 142 3.53 -3.07 1.36
CA SER A 142 2.89 -3.57 0.16
C SER A 142 3.91 -4.20 -0.79
N ILE A 143 3.51 -5.24 -1.51
CA ILE A 143 4.27 -5.86 -2.60
C ILE A 143 3.32 -6.05 -3.79
N LEU A 144 3.77 -5.64 -4.98
CA LEU A 144 2.95 -5.62 -6.19
C LEU A 144 3.51 -6.60 -7.21
N LEU A 145 2.73 -7.60 -7.61
CA LEU A 145 3.04 -8.43 -8.77
C LEU A 145 2.64 -7.66 -10.02
N THR A 146 3.60 -7.33 -10.89
CA THR A 146 3.33 -6.49 -12.07
C THR A 146 3.14 -7.35 -13.32
N PHE A 147 2.10 -7.06 -14.11
CA PHE A 147 1.82 -7.78 -15.36
C PHE A 147 2.07 -6.89 -16.60
N GLU A 148 2.37 -7.51 -17.75
CA GLU A 148 2.72 -6.80 -19.00
C GLU A 148 1.70 -5.72 -19.46
N ALA A 149 0.42 -5.88 -19.08
CA ALA A 149 -0.65 -4.92 -19.42
C ALA A 149 -0.68 -3.66 -18.52
N GLY A 150 0.28 -3.48 -17.62
CA GLY A 150 0.33 -2.38 -16.66
C GLY A 150 -0.65 -2.52 -15.49
N GLY A 151 -1.24 -3.71 -15.33
CA GLY A 151 -2.00 -4.09 -14.14
C GLY A 151 -1.08 -4.67 -13.07
N TYR A 152 -1.56 -4.72 -11.84
CA TYR A 152 -0.86 -5.35 -10.73
C TYR A 152 -1.84 -6.03 -9.76
N ASP A 153 -1.36 -7.06 -9.09
CA ASP A 153 -1.98 -7.61 -7.89
C ASP A 153 -1.20 -7.11 -6.67
N LYS A 154 -1.92 -6.60 -5.65
CA LYS A 154 -1.35 -6.07 -4.42
C LYS A 154 -1.50 -7.09 -3.28
N SER A 155 -0.39 -7.41 -2.64
CA SER A 155 -0.32 -8.20 -1.40
C SER A 155 0.44 -7.43 -0.33
N TYR A 156 0.49 -7.98 0.89
CA TYR A 156 1.21 -7.38 2.01
C TYR A 156 2.20 -8.37 2.63
N LEU A 157 3.39 -7.88 2.94
CA LEU A 157 4.41 -8.60 3.70
C LEU A 157 4.54 -7.99 5.08
N ALA A 158 4.82 -8.82 6.08
CA ALA A 158 5.06 -8.40 7.45
C ALA A 158 6.34 -9.03 8.02
N ALA A 159 7.19 -8.21 8.61
CA ALA A 159 8.39 -8.64 9.32
C ALA A 159 8.26 -8.26 10.80
N GLU A 160 8.30 -9.26 11.68
CA GLU A 160 8.21 -9.08 13.13
C GLU A 160 9.61 -8.89 13.74
N PHE A 161 9.71 -8.06 14.78
CA PHE A 161 10.95 -7.76 15.48
C PHE A 161 10.70 -7.27 16.90
N THR A 162 11.72 -7.39 17.76
CA THR A 162 11.68 -6.91 19.15
C THR A 162 12.74 -5.85 19.34
N ILE A 163 12.38 -4.74 19.98
CA ILE A 163 13.30 -3.72 20.49
C ILE A 163 13.53 -4.03 21.97
N GLU A 164 14.81 -4.17 22.37
CA GLU A 164 15.23 -4.46 23.76
C GLU A 164 15.43 -3.20 24.61
#